data_AF-A0A1W9G8N8-F1
#
_entry.id   AF-A0A1W9G8N8-F1
#
_cell.length_a   1.000
_cell.length_b   1.000
_cell.length_c   1.000
_cell.angle_alpha   90.00
_cell.angle_beta   90.00
_cell.angle_gamma   90.00
#
_symmetry.space_group_name_H-M   'P 1'
#
loop_
_entity.id
_entity.type
_entity.pdbx_description
1 polymer ?
#
loop_
_entity_poly.entity_id
_entity_poly.type
_entity_poly.pdbx_seq_one_letter_code
_entity_poly.pdbx_strand_id
1 'polypeptide(L)' 'MRTTINLPDDLLTQIKKLAAASNSTVTALIEDTLREGLARRRRSRRSERATLPIYGKQGPLPGVDLDDTASLLDVMESSR' A
#
# COMPACT_ATOMS: atom_id res chain seq x y z
N MET A 1 18.06 14.44 21.88
CA MET A 1 19.05 15.38 21.30
C MET A 1 18.32 16.67 20.96
N ARG A 2 18.93 17.85 21.19
CA ARG A 2 18.34 19.13 20.77
C ARG A 2 18.85 19.48 19.37
N THR A 3 17.94 19.71 18.44
CA THR A 3 18.26 20.07 17.06
C THR A 3 17.45 21.32 16.69
N THR A 4 18.10 22.27 16.01
CA THR A 4 17.43 23.45 15.48
C THR A 4 17.12 23.19 14.01
N ILE A 5 15.87 23.43 13.60
CA ILE A 5 15.41 23.26 12.22
C ILE A 5 14.75 24.56 11.76
N ASN A 6 14.89 24.88 10.48
CA ASN A 6 14.18 26.01 9.87
C ASN A 6 12.78 25.55 9.45
N LEU A 7 11.76 26.28 9.86
CA LEU A 7 10.36 25.97 9.56
C LEU A 7 9.64 27.25 9.13
N PRO A 8 8.76 27.20 8.12
CA PRO A 8 7.91 28.33 7.78
C PRO A 8 7.04 28.79 8.97
N ASP A 9 6.88 30.10 9.13
CA ASP A 9 6.17 30.69 10.28
C ASP A 9 4.68 30.33 10.33
N ASP A 10 4.06 30.22 9.16
CA ASP A 10 2.68 29.77 8.99
C ASP A 10 2.51 28.33 9.48
N LEU A 11 3.47 27.46 9.18
CA LEU A 11 3.48 26.07 9.63
C LEU A 11 3.70 25.98 11.14
N LEU A 12 4.63 26.77 11.69
CA LEU A 12 4.85 26.81 13.14
C LEU A 12 3.59 27.27 13.90
N THR A 13 2.84 28.21 13.32
CA THR A 13 1.58 28.70 13.88
C THR A 13 0.52 27.60 13.92
N GLN A 14 0.40 26.81 12.85
CA GLN A 14 -0.53 25.68 12.80
C GLN A 14 -0.16 24.60 13.82
N ILE A 15 1.13 24.26 13.94
CA ILE A 15 1.61 23.27 14.90
C ILE A 15 1.32 23.71 16.34
N LYS A 16 1.52 24.99 16.68
CA LYS A 16 1.19 25.52 18.01
C LYS A 16 -0.30 25.41 18.32
N LYS A 17 -1.17 25.74 17.36
CA LYS A 17 -2.63 25.60 17.52
C LYS A 17 -3.02 24.14 17.77
N LEU A 18 -2.45 23.23 16.98
CA LEU A 18 -2.73 21.79 17.12
C LEU A 18 -2.24 21.26 18.47
N ALA A 19 -1.04 21.62 18.90
CA ALA A 19 -0.47 21.23 20.18
C ALA A 19 -1.36 21.70 21.36
N ALA A 20 -1.84 22.94 21.30
CA ALA A 20 -2.77 23.47 22.30
C ALA A 20 -4.11 22.71 22.31
N ALA A 21 -4.67 22.42 21.14
CA ALA A 21 -5.91 21.66 21.02
C ALA A 21 -5.78 20.21 21.51
N SER A 22 -4.63 19.58 21.30
CA SER A 22 -4.34 18.20 21.72
C SER A 22 -3.76 18.10 23.13
N ASN A 23 -3.70 19.21 23.89
CA ASN A 23 -3.08 19.30 25.22
C ASN A 23 -1.66 18.70 25.26
N SER A 24 -0.86 18.97 24.23
CA SER A 24 0.49 18.43 24.04
C SER A 24 1.49 19.57 23.75
N THR A 25 2.78 19.22 23.64
CA THR A 25 3.83 20.19 23.29
C THR A 25 4.15 20.12 21.80
N VAL A 26 4.64 21.24 21.25
CA VAL A 26 5.15 21.31 19.87
C VAL A 26 6.22 20.23 19.62
N THR A 27 7.11 20.02 20.59
CA THR A 27 8.17 19.01 20.48
C THR A 27 7.61 17.59 20.40
N ALA A 28 6.67 17.23 21.29
CA ALA A 28 6.05 15.90 21.30
C ALA A 28 5.30 15.63 19.98
N LEU A 29 4.54 16.61 19.51
CA LEU A 29 3.81 16.50 18.25
C LEU A 29 4.75 16.33 17.03
N ILE A 30 5.88 17.06 17.01
CA ILE A 30 6.91 16.89 15.98
C ILE A 30 7.56 15.50 16.06
N GLU A 31 7.85 15.02 17.27
CA GLU A 31 8.42 13.68 17.46
C GLU A 31 7.48 12.58 16.94
N ASP A 32 6.21 12.63 17.33
CA ASP A 32 5.21 11.64 16.95
C ASP A 32 5.01 11.59 15.43
N THR A 33 4.88 12.77 14.81
CA THR A 33 4.73 12.87 13.36
C THR A 33 5.95 12.39 12.59
N LEU A 34 7.17 12.68 13.06
CA LEU A 34 8.41 12.16 12.46
C LEU A 34 8.51 10.64 12.61
N ARG A 35 8.21 10.11 13.80
CA ARG A 35 8.22 8.67 14.09
C ARG A 35 7.24 7.94 13.18
N GLU A 36 6.04 8.47 13.05
CA GLU A 36 5.01 7.89 12.19
C GLU A 36 5.41 7.95 10.70
N GLY A 37 5.93 9.09 10.24
CA GLY A 37 6.40 9.26 8.86
C GLY A 37 7.50 8.27 8.48
N LEU A 38 8.48 8.07 9.36
CA LEU A 38 9.54 7.07 9.16
C LEU A 38 8.99 5.64 9.17
N ALA A 39 8.06 5.32 10.08
CA ALA A 39 7.42 4.01 10.14
C ALA A 39 6.58 3.71 8.90
N ARG A 40 5.83 4.69 8.39
CA ARG A 40 5.06 4.60 7.13
C ARG A 40 6.00 4.34 5.94
N ARG A 41 7.11 5.09 5.83
CA ARG A 41 8.12 4.86 4.77
C ARG A 41 8.74 3.46 4.84
N ARG A 42 9.04 2.97 6.05
CA ARG A 42 9.57 1.61 6.25
C ARG A 42 8.56 0.54 5.83
N ARG A 43 7.28 0.70 6.17
CA ARG A 43 6.20 -0.22 5.76
C ARG A 43 5.99 -0.22 4.25
N SER A 44 5.94 0.95 3.62
CA SER A 44 5.83 1.05 2.16
C SER A 44 6.99 0.35 1.44
N ARG A 45 8.23 0.52 1.92
CA ARG A 45 9.40 -0.22 1.40
C ARG A 45 9.35 -1.73 1.65
N ARG A 46 8.68 -2.17 2.71
CA ARG A 46 8.55 -3.59 3.10
C ARG A 46 7.35 -4.27 2.46
N SER A 47 6.51 -3.56 1.72
CA SER A 47 5.50 -4.20 0.88
C SER A 47 6.21 -4.91 -0.27
N GLU A 48 6.79 -6.08 0.02
CA GLU A 48 7.03 -7.09 -0.99
C GLU A 48 5.72 -7.28 -1.76
N ARG A 49 5.82 -7.40 -3.09
CA ARG A 49 4.66 -7.78 -3.90
C ARG A 49 4.09 -9.05 -3.26
N ALA A 50 2.84 -8.99 -2.82
CA ALA A 50 2.18 -10.16 -2.28
C ALA A 50 2.22 -11.24 -3.38
N THR A 51 2.93 -12.34 -3.12
CA THR A 51 2.88 -13.51 -4.00
C THR A 51 1.50 -14.12 -3.81
N LEU A 52 0.59 -13.79 -4.71
CA LEU A 52 -0.73 -14.39 -4.71
C LEU A 52 -0.59 -15.88 -5.04
N PRO A 53 -1.24 -16.79 -4.29
CA PRO A 53 -1.27 -18.19 -4.66
C PRO A 53 -1.94 -18.31 -6.02
N ILE A 54 -1.16 -18.72 -7.03
CA ILE A 54 -1.71 -19.08 -8.34
C ILE A 54 -2.30 -20.49 -8.22
N TYR A 55 -3.55 -20.65 -8.63
CA TYR A 55 -4.19 -21.96 -8.74
C TYR A 55 -4.31 -22.32 -10.21
N GLY A 56 -3.72 -23.45 -10.61
CA GLY A 56 -3.79 -23.97 -11.97
C GLY A 56 -2.64 -24.93 -12.27
N LYS A 57 -2.93 -26.08 -12.87
CA LYS A 57 -1.91 -26.90 -13.54
C LYS A 57 -1.70 -26.29 -14.92
N GLN A 58 -0.54 -25.67 -15.14
CA GLN A 58 0.04 -25.26 -16.43
C GLN A 58 -0.91 -25.30 -17.65
N GLY A 59 -1.68 -24.23 -17.86
CA GLY A 59 -2.41 -23.99 -19.11
C GLY A 59 -3.73 -24.77 -19.29
N PRO A 60 -4.42 -24.52 -20.41
CA PRO A 60 -5.62 -25.26 -20.78
C PRO A 60 -5.30 -26.74 -21.05
N LEU A 61 -6.33 -27.58 -21.05
CA LEU A 61 -6.19 -29.00 -21.41
C LEU A 61 -5.59 -29.14 -22.83
N PRO A 62 -4.83 -30.21 -23.13
CA PRO A 62 -4.30 -30.43 -24.47
C PRO A 62 -5.40 -30.40 -25.54
N GLY A 63 -5.22 -29.56 -26.57
CA GLY A 63 -6.21 -29.39 -27.64
C GLY A 63 -7.35 -28.41 -27.34
N VAL A 64 -7.35 -27.79 -26.16
CA VAL A 64 -8.30 -26.71 -25.81
C VAL A 64 -7.61 -25.37 -25.99
N ASP A 65 -8.11 -24.59 -26.95
CA ASP A 65 -7.78 -23.18 -27.10
C ASP A 65 -8.90 -22.34 -26.46
N LEU A 66 -8.53 -21.47 -25.51
CA LEU A 66 -9.50 -20.60 -24.82
C LEU A 66 -9.79 -19.31 -25.62
N ASP A 67 -8.94 -18.97 -26.59
CA ASP A 67 -9.13 -17.81 -27.46
C ASP A 67 -10.04 -18.12 -28.67
N ASP A 68 -10.32 -19.41 -28.92
CA ASP A 68 -11.29 -19.87 -29.93
C ASP A 68 -12.58 -20.34 -29.28
N THR A 69 -13.58 -19.47 -29.27
CA THR A 69 -14.89 -19.74 -28.66
C THR A 69 -15.65 -20.88 -29.34
N ALA A 70 -15.46 -21.10 -30.65
CA ALA A 70 -16.19 -22.15 -31.37
C ALA A 70 -15.62 -23.53 -31.00
N SER A 71 -14.31 -23.68 -31.11
CA SER A 71 -13.61 -24.93 -30.72
C SER A 71 -13.79 -25.26 -29.24
N LEU A 72 -13.86 -24.25 -28.37
CA LEU A 72 -14.12 -24.45 -26.95
C LEU A 72 -15.55 -24.97 -26.68
N LEU A 73 -16.55 -24.41 -27.37
CA LEU A 73 -17.95 -24.83 -27.21
C LEU A 73 -18.16 -26.28 -27.65
N ASP A 74 -17.57 -26.67 -28.78
CA ASP A 74 -17.65 -28.04 -29.28
C ASP A 74 -17.12 -29.07 -28.26
N VAL A 75 -15.98 -28.77 -27.60
CA VAL A 75 -15.40 -29.64 -26.56
C VAL A 75 -16.31 -29.73 -25.32
N MET A 76 -16.93 -28.61 -24.94
CA MET A 76 -17.83 -28.54 -23.78
C MET A 76 -19.14 -29.31 -24.01
N GLU A 77 -19.68 -29.28 -25.23
CA GLU A 77 -20.94 -29.96 -25.57
C GLU A 77 -20.73 -31.44 -25.91
N SER A 78 -19.55 -31.83 -26.40
CA SER A 78 -19.20 -33.22 -26.71
C SER A 78 -18.95 -34.10 -25.49
N SER A 79 -18.74 -33.51 -24.31
CA SER A 79 -18.48 -34.22 -23.05
C SER A 79 -19.74 -34.46 -22.20
N ARG A 80 -20.94 -34.33 -22.78
CA ARG A 80 -22.23 -34.53 -22.11
C ARG A 80 -22.80 -35.93 -22.30
#